data_AF-A0A091WMA2-F1
#
_entry.id   AF-A0A091WMA2-F1
#
_cell.length_a   1.000
_cell.length_b   1.000
_cell.length_c   1.000
_cell.angle_alpha   90.00
_cell.angle_beta   90.00
_cell.angle_gamma   90.00
#
_symmetry.space_group_name_H-M   'P 1'
#
loop_
_entity.id
_entity.type
_entity.pdbx_description
1 polymer ?
#
loop_
_entity_poly.entity_id
_entity_poly.type
_entity_poly.pdbx_seq_one_letter_code
_entity_poly.pdbx_strand_id
1 'polypeptide(L)'
;QEDSVAQHEEMTSWDINDTRLPQDVRQIDWFQEWPDSYVKHVYSSEDKNAQRHHSSWAMRNTNNHNSRILKKSCLGVVVCGNDCSTLDGRKIYLRPAICDKARQKQQRKCCPNCNGPLQLLSCRGHGGYPVTNFWRHEGQFIFFQSKGAHDHPRPETKLEAEARRSIQKAQTAFSPSSPRLKRIREIESLPGATQTQEALPLLLSKTDACLQPANVGGRLGNSCRELT
;
A
#
# COMPACT_ATOMS: atom_id res chain seq x y z
N GLN A 1 -44.14 -6.35 10.81
CA GLN A 1 -42.79 -6.17 10.22
C GLN A 1 -42.35 -4.70 10.22
N GLU A 2 -43.17 -3.77 10.72
CA GLU A 2 -42.82 -2.35 10.85
C GLU A 2 -42.14 -2.01 12.18
N ASP A 3 -42.36 -2.82 13.22
CA ASP A 3 -41.79 -2.65 14.57
C ASP A 3 -40.26 -2.85 14.60
N SER A 4 -39.74 -3.75 13.76
CA SER A 4 -38.29 -4.03 13.67
C SER A 4 -37.50 -2.94 12.93
N VAL A 5 -38.16 -2.13 12.11
CA VAL A 5 -37.53 -1.02 11.38
C VAL A 5 -37.47 0.22 12.28
N ALA A 6 -38.54 0.50 13.02
CA ALA A 6 -38.59 1.60 13.99
C ALA A 6 -37.59 1.44 15.14
N GLN A 7 -37.39 0.22 15.66
CA GLN A 7 -36.39 -0.05 16.71
C GLN A 7 -34.95 0.11 16.21
N HIS A 8 -34.69 -0.16 14.92
CA HIS A 8 -33.38 0.06 14.31
C HIS A 8 -33.11 1.56 14.07
N GLU A 9 -34.14 2.35 13.75
CA GLU A 9 -34.03 3.81 13.61
C GLU A 9 -33.71 4.53 14.94
N GLU A 10 -34.33 4.10 16.05
CA GLU A 10 -34.06 4.68 17.38
C GLU A 10 -32.63 4.41 17.88
N MET A 11 -32.06 3.23 17.59
CA MET A 11 -30.65 2.90 17.89
C MET A 11 -29.63 3.68 17.03
N THR A 12 -30.09 4.37 15.97
CA THR A 12 -29.24 5.08 15.00
C THR A 12 -29.21 6.61 15.22
N SER A 13 -29.96 7.13 16.21
CA SER A 13 -30.17 8.57 16.44
C SER A 13 -28.98 9.32 17.04
N TRP A 14 -27.83 8.69 17.27
CA TRP A 14 -26.63 9.36 17.79
C TRP A 14 -25.66 9.73 16.67
N ASP A 15 -24.99 10.88 16.77
CA ASP A 15 -23.84 11.26 15.96
C ASP A 15 -22.57 11.27 16.81
N ILE A 16 -21.44 10.89 16.21
CA ILE A 16 -20.18 10.80 16.97
C ILE A 16 -19.72 12.15 17.56
N ASN A 17 -20.22 13.26 16.99
CA ASN A 17 -19.93 14.61 17.41
C ASN A 17 -20.88 15.13 18.52
N ASP A 18 -21.89 14.37 18.90
CA ASP A 18 -22.82 14.76 19.97
C ASP A 18 -22.07 14.97 21.29
N THR A 19 -22.46 15.97 22.07
CA THR A 19 -21.81 16.29 23.35
C THR A 19 -21.79 15.09 24.29
N ARG A 20 -22.88 14.31 24.30
CA ARG A 20 -23.03 13.07 25.06
C ARG A 20 -23.50 11.96 24.12
N LEU A 21 -22.87 10.80 24.22
CA LEU A 21 -23.30 9.58 23.54
C LEU A 21 -24.14 8.73 24.48
N PRO A 22 -25.03 7.87 23.96
CA PRO A 22 -25.84 6.96 24.78
C PRO A 22 -24.96 6.10 25.68
N GLN A 23 -25.35 5.95 26.95
CA GLN A 23 -24.63 5.11 27.92
C GLN A 23 -25.32 3.76 28.14
N ASP A 24 -26.61 3.69 27.85
CA ASP A 24 -27.49 2.53 27.95
C ASP A 24 -27.54 1.73 26.64
N VAL A 25 -26.36 1.44 26.08
CA VAL A 25 -26.25 0.65 24.85
C VAL A 25 -26.61 -0.80 25.16
N ARG A 26 -27.76 -1.25 24.65
CA ARG A 26 -28.24 -2.63 24.83
C ARG A 26 -27.65 -3.64 23.86
N GLN A 27 -27.13 -3.17 22.73
CA GLN A 27 -26.59 -4.02 21.67
C GLN A 27 -25.21 -3.52 21.26
N ILE A 28 -24.25 -4.44 21.35
CA ILE A 28 -22.86 -4.23 20.95
C ILE A 28 -22.66 -4.96 19.63
N ASP A 29 -22.06 -4.27 18.67
CA ASP A 29 -21.75 -4.83 17.36
C ASP A 29 -20.50 -5.71 17.40
N TRP A 30 -20.50 -6.75 16.57
CA TRP A 30 -19.28 -7.50 16.26
C TRP A 30 -18.34 -6.62 15.43
N PHE A 31 -17.05 -6.69 15.73
CA PHE A 31 -16.04 -5.89 15.07
C PHE A 31 -16.10 -6.04 13.54
N GLN A 32 -16.21 -4.91 12.84
CA GLN A 32 -16.25 -4.86 11.38
C GLN A 32 -14.87 -4.49 10.83
N GLU A 33 -14.27 -5.39 10.05
CA GLU A 33 -12.94 -5.20 9.49
C GLU A 33 -12.94 -4.22 8.29
N TRP A 34 -14.03 -4.23 7.52
CA TRP A 34 -14.22 -3.48 6.28
C TRP A 34 -15.44 -2.55 6.35
N PRO A 35 -15.46 -1.56 7.28
CA PRO A 35 -16.56 -0.61 7.36
C PRO A 35 -16.63 0.20 6.06
N ASP A 36 -17.84 0.40 5.55
CA ASP A 36 -18.09 1.09 4.28
C ASP A 36 -19.52 1.68 4.28
N SER A 37 -19.83 2.58 3.35
CA SER A 37 -21.19 3.10 3.12
C SER A 37 -21.87 3.74 4.35
N TYR A 38 -21.19 4.68 5.01
CA TYR A 38 -21.75 5.50 6.11
C TYR A 38 -22.24 4.72 7.34
N VAL A 39 -21.72 3.51 7.57
CA VAL A 39 -22.09 2.69 8.73
C VAL A 39 -21.69 3.35 10.07
N LYS A 40 -22.51 3.09 11.09
CA LYS A 40 -22.27 3.36 12.50
C LYS A 40 -22.22 2.04 13.26
N HIS A 41 -21.31 1.94 14.21
CA HIS A 41 -21.20 0.77 15.09
C HIS A 41 -20.87 1.18 16.51
N VAL A 42 -21.27 0.35 17.46
CA VAL A 42 -20.88 0.47 18.87
C VAL A 42 -20.17 -0.82 19.29
N TYR A 43 -18.88 -0.73 19.55
CA TYR A 43 -18.06 -1.86 19.97
C TYR A 43 -17.86 -1.87 21.49
N SER A 44 -17.60 -3.05 22.05
CA SER A 44 -17.17 -3.16 23.45
C SER A 44 -15.78 -2.54 23.61
N SER A 45 -15.56 -1.85 24.72
CA SER A 45 -14.23 -1.37 25.12
C SER A 45 -13.23 -2.50 25.36
N GLU A 46 -13.68 -3.75 25.50
CA GLU A 46 -12.83 -4.94 25.68
C GLU A 46 -12.34 -5.52 24.34
N ASP A 47 -12.94 -5.13 23.22
CA ASP A 47 -12.53 -5.60 21.89
C ASP A 47 -11.18 -5.00 21.48
N LYS A 48 -10.16 -5.86 21.38
CA LYS A 48 -8.78 -5.47 21.06
C LYS A 48 -8.63 -4.82 19.68
N ASN A 49 -9.48 -5.16 18.71
CA ASN A 49 -9.44 -4.57 17.38
C ASN A 49 -10.06 -3.16 17.40
N ALA A 50 -11.19 -3.00 18.10
CA ALA A 50 -11.82 -1.70 18.30
C ALA A 50 -10.95 -0.74 19.13
N GLN A 51 -10.29 -1.24 20.20
CA GLN A 51 -9.34 -0.46 21.01
C GLN A 51 -8.17 0.10 20.18
N ARG A 52 -7.69 -0.68 19.20
CA ARG A 52 -6.62 -0.27 18.27
C ARG A 52 -7.16 0.54 17.08
N HIS A 53 -8.47 0.75 17.03
CA HIS A 53 -9.20 1.42 15.96
C HIS A 53 -8.82 0.82 14.60
N HIS A 54 -8.83 -0.51 14.56
CA HIS A 54 -8.35 -1.28 13.41
C HIS A 54 -9.31 -1.12 12.22
N SER A 55 -8.76 -1.23 11.02
CA SER A 55 -9.50 -1.32 9.77
C SER A 55 -8.58 -1.91 8.72
N SER A 56 -9.11 -2.80 7.89
CA SER A 56 -8.36 -3.32 6.75
C SER A 56 -8.37 -2.40 5.54
N TRP A 57 -9.14 -1.31 5.56
CA TRP A 57 -8.84 -0.15 4.74
C TRP A 57 -7.52 0.51 5.17
N ALA A 58 -6.82 1.14 4.23
CA ALA A 58 -5.56 1.83 4.52
C ALA A 58 -5.83 3.24 5.07
N MET A 59 -6.20 3.30 6.36
CA MET A 59 -6.60 4.54 7.02
C MET A 59 -5.41 5.25 7.69
N ARG A 60 -5.19 6.54 7.38
CA ARG A 60 -4.22 7.40 8.06
C ARG A 60 -4.88 8.29 9.11
N ASN A 61 -4.19 8.64 10.19
CA ASN A 61 -4.67 9.65 11.12
C ASN A 61 -4.87 10.99 10.40
N THR A 62 -5.90 11.73 10.78
CA THR A 62 -6.12 13.11 10.33
C THR A 62 -6.45 13.96 11.54
N ASN A 63 -5.73 15.06 11.72
CA ASN A 63 -6.00 15.99 12.80
C ASN A 63 -7.36 16.68 12.56
N ASN A 64 -8.24 16.60 13.55
CA ASN A 64 -9.53 17.26 13.60
C ASN A 64 -9.62 18.28 14.74
N HIS A 65 -8.51 18.55 15.43
CA HIS A 65 -8.42 19.42 16.62
C HIS A 65 -9.36 19.03 17.76
N ASN A 66 -9.78 17.76 17.83
CA ASN A 66 -10.62 17.22 18.90
C ASN A 66 -10.00 15.93 19.45
N SER A 67 -9.41 16.00 20.64
CA SER A 67 -8.74 14.86 21.28
C SER A 67 -9.66 13.73 21.69
N ARG A 68 -10.99 13.97 21.80
CA ARG A 68 -11.97 12.94 22.14
C ARG A 68 -12.35 12.05 20.95
N ILE A 69 -12.16 12.55 19.73
CA ILE A 69 -12.57 11.87 18.50
C ILE A 69 -11.32 11.62 17.65
N LEU A 70 -10.95 10.36 17.51
CA LEU A 70 -9.89 9.96 16.59
C LEU A 70 -10.45 9.91 15.17
N LYS A 71 -10.05 10.86 14.33
CA LYS A 71 -10.37 10.87 12.90
C LYS A 71 -9.28 10.17 12.09
N LYS A 72 -9.67 9.27 11.19
CA LYS A 72 -8.80 8.65 10.20
C LYS A 72 -9.40 8.78 8.80
N SER A 73 -8.56 8.98 7.78
CA SER A 73 -8.98 9.11 6.38
C SER A 73 -8.36 8.02 5.52
N CYS A 74 -9.11 7.50 4.55
CA CYS A 74 -8.62 6.49 3.63
C CYS A 74 -7.51 7.05 2.74
N LEU A 75 -6.49 6.23 2.48
CA LEU A 75 -5.43 6.55 1.51
C LEU A 75 -5.77 6.08 0.09
N GLY A 76 -6.65 5.09 -0.05
CA GLY A 76 -6.88 4.38 -1.29
C GLY A 76 -6.14 3.04 -1.36
N VAL A 77 -5.67 2.69 -2.55
CA VAL A 77 -5.03 1.40 -2.86
C VAL A 77 -3.89 1.60 -3.86
N VAL A 78 -2.81 0.84 -3.74
CA VAL A 78 -1.72 0.86 -4.73
C VAL A 78 -1.95 -0.25 -5.76
N VAL A 79 -2.01 0.14 -7.02
CA VAL A 79 -2.29 -0.74 -8.17
C VAL A 79 -1.10 -0.75 -9.13
N CYS A 80 -1.08 -1.71 -10.06
CA CYS A 80 -0.13 -1.70 -11.17
C CYS A 80 -0.57 -0.69 -12.24
N GLY A 81 0.33 0.21 -12.64
CA GLY A 81 0.06 1.18 -13.72
C GLY A 81 -0.13 0.54 -15.10
N ASN A 82 0.39 -0.68 -15.30
CA ASN A 82 0.16 -1.46 -16.53
C ASN A 82 -1.10 -2.33 -16.45
N ASP A 83 -1.89 -2.20 -15.39
CA ASP A 83 -3.10 -2.98 -15.15
C ASP A 83 -2.91 -4.52 -15.29
N CYS A 84 -1.75 -5.03 -14.85
CA CYS A 84 -1.43 -6.44 -15.00
C CYS A 84 -2.32 -7.34 -14.15
N SER A 85 -2.55 -8.57 -14.62
CA SER A 85 -3.18 -9.65 -13.87
C SER A 85 -2.15 -10.76 -13.57
N THR A 86 -2.31 -11.46 -12.45
CA THR A 86 -1.55 -12.69 -12.17
C THR A 86 -1.96 -13.80 -13.13
N LEU A 87 -1.21 -14.91 -13.14
CA LEU A 87 -1.56 -16.11 -13.93
C LEU A 87 -2.96 -16.64 -13.59
N ASP A 88 -3.39 -16.50 -12.33
CA ASP A 88 -4.74 -16.86 -11.86
C ASP A 88 -5.81 -15.80 -12.20
N GLY A 89 -5.48 -14.80 -13.01
CA GLY A 89 -6.39 -13.72 -13.42
C GLY A 89 -6.66 -12.66 -12.34
N ARG A 90 -5.99 -12.71 -11.18
CA ARG A 90 -6.21 -11.76 -10.07
C ARG A 90 -5.44 -10.46 -10.29
N LYS A 91 -6.04 -9.34 -9.95
CA LYS A 91 -5.38 -8.03 -9.94
C LYS A 91 -4.55 -7.84 -8.67
N ILE A 92 -3.53 -6.99 -8.77
CA ILE A 92 -2.64 -6.66 -7.65
C ILE A 92 -3.15 -5.41 -6.90
N TYR A 93 -3.57 -5.58 -5.65
CA TYR A 93 -4.05 -4.51 -4.77
C TYR A 93 -3.18 -4.40 -3.52
N LEU A 94 -2.12 -3.61 -3.60
CA LEU A 94 -1.18 -3.44 -2.48
C LEU A 94 -1.69 -2.41 -1.47
N ARG A 95 -1.39 -2.66 -0.19
CA ARG A 95 -1.74 -1.75 0.90
C ARG A 95 -0.81 -0.53 0.84
N PRO A 96 -1.34 0.70 0.71
CA PRO A 96 -0.54 1.90 0.83
C PRO A 96 0.16 1.99 2.20
N ALA A 97 1.43 2.39 2.19
CA ALA A 97 2.14 2.71 3.43
C ALA A 97 1.51 3.94 4.11
N ILE A 98 1.30 3.85 5.41
CA ILE A 98 0.65 4.93 6.18
C ILE A 98 1.55 6.18 6.25
N CYS A 99 2.85 5.99 6.47
CA CYS A 99 3.83 7.09 6.47
C CYS A 99 4.04 7.62 5.05
N ASP A 100 3.97 8.94 4.88
CA ASP A 100 4.11 9.62 3.59
C ASP A 100 5.45 9.33 2.90
N LYS A 101 6.56 9.41 3.64
CA LYS A 101 7.90 9.10 3.12
C LYS A 101 8.01 7.64 2.67
N ALA A 102 7.41 6.71 3.42
CA ALA A 102 7.39 5.30 3.05
C ALA A 102 6.51 5.05 1.83
N ARG A 103 5.38 5.76 1.70
CA ARG A 103 4.46 5.66 0.55
C ARG A 103 5.06 6.21 -0.73
N GLN A 104 5.83 7.31 -0.66
CA GLN A 104 6.61 7.80 -1.79
C GLN A 104 7.65 6.76 -2.24
N LYS A 105 8.36 6.13 -1.29
CA LYS A 105 9.28 5.03 -1.61
C LYS A 105 8.56 3.82 -2.22
N GLN A 106 7.37 3.48 -1.73
CA GLN A 106 6.57 2.37 -2.25
C GLN A 106 6.15 2.59 -3.70
N GLN A 107 5.69 3.79 -4.07
CA GLN A 107 5.28 4.12 -5.45
C GLN A 107 6.44 4.10 -6.44
N ARG A 108 7.67 4.27 -5.98
CA ARG A 108 8.89 4.13 -6.80
C ARG A 108 9.35 2.68 -6.99
N LYS A 109 8.73 1.72 -6.29
CA LYS A 109 9.02 0.29 -6.49
C LYS A 109 8.28 -0.23 -7.72
N CYS A 110 8.79 -1.32 -8.28
CA CYS A 110 8.13 -2.04 -9.36
C CYS A 110 7.02 -2.97 -8.83
N CYS A 111 6.04 -3.23 -9.71
CA CYS A 111 5.00 -4.22 -9.50
C CYS A 111 5.62 -5.60 -9.25
N PRO A 112 5.19 -6.34 -8.21
CA PRO A 112 5.74 -7.66 -7.91
C PRO A 112 5.37 -8.74 -8.95
N ASN A 113 4.41 -8.46 -9.84
CA ASN A 113 3.95 -9.40 -10.87
C ASN A 113 4.66 -9.17 -12.21
N CYS A 114 4.58 -7.96 -12.76
CA CYS A 114 5.08 -7.65 -14.12
C CYS A 114 6.27 -6.69 -14.15
N ASN A 115 6.83 -6.32 -12.99
CA ASN A 115 7.89 -5.30 -12.85
C ASN A 115 7.55 -3.91 -13.41
N GLY A 116 6.28 -3.64 -13.74
CA GLY A 116 5.80 -2.34 -14.21
C GLY A 116 5.72 -1.29 -13.09
N PRO A 117 5.38 -0.03 -13.42
CA PRO A 117 5.23 1.03 -12.43
C PRO A 117 4.06 0.74 -11.47
N LEU A 118 4.20 1.20 -10.22
CA LEU A 118 3.12 1.21 -9.23
C LEU A 118 2.50 2.60 -9.14
N GLN A 119 1.17 2.65 -9.01
CA GLN A 119 0.41 3.89 -8.89
C GLN A 119 -0.51 3.85 -7.68
N LEU A 120 -0.63 4.97 -6.97
CA LEU A 120 -1.64 5.13 -5.91
C LEU A 120 -2.97 5.59 -6.50
N LEU A 121 -3.98 4.72 -6.45
CA LEU A 121 -5.37 5.09 -6.67
C LEU A 121 -5.93 5.65 -5.36
N SER A 122 -6.09 6.98 -5.29
CA SER A 122 -6.54 7.67 -4.08
C SER A 122 -8.04 7.53 -3.88
N CYS A 123 -8.48 7.35 -2.64
CA CYS A 123 -9.90 7.31 -2.29
C CYS A 123 -10.56 8.68 -2.42
N ARG A 124 -11.73 8.74 -3.08
CA ARG A 124 -12.56 9.95 -3.27
C ARG A 124 -14.05 9.71 -3.01
N GLY A 125 -14.35 8.62 -2.31
CA GLY A 125 -15.68 8.11 -1.98
C GLY A 125 -16.61 8.98 -1.13
N HIS A 126 -16.21 10.21 -0.78
CA HIS A 126 -17.02 11.13 0.01
C HIS A 126 -17.03 12.51 -0.65
N GLY A 127 -17.89 12.70 -1.66
CA GLY A 127 -18.03 13.98 -2.37
C GLY A 127 -16.71 14.47 -3.00
N GLY A 128 -15.87 13.54 -3.48
CA GLY A 128 -14.55 13.85 -4.03
C GLY A 128 -13.42 13.82 -2.99
N TYR A 129 -13.74 13.75 -1.70
CA TYR A 129 -12.77 13.59 -0.61
C TYR A 129 -12.64 12.13 -0.19
N PRO A 130 -11.53 11.75 0.49
CA PRO A 130 -11.37 10.40 1.00
C PRO A 130 -12.43 10.05 2.04
N VAL A 131 -12.85 8.78 2.06
CA VAL A 131 -13.71 8.23 3.12
C VAL A 131 -13.04 8.42 4.48
N THR A 132 -13.82 8.76 5.50
CA THR A 132 -13.31 9.03 6.85
C THR A 132 -13.98 8.17 7.90
N ASN A 133 -13.19 7.72 8.87
CA ASN A 133 -13.63 6.99 10.04
C ASN A 133 -13.40 7.85 11.29
N PHE A 134 -14.35 7.77 12.20
CA PHE A 134 -14.35 8.46 13.47
C PHE A 134 -14.47 7.41 14.57
N TRP A 135 -13.64 7.54 15.59
CA TRP A 135 -13.65 6.66 16.75
C TRP A 135 -13.71 7.51 18.01
N ARG A 136 -14.60 7.15 18.94
CA ARG A 136 -14.71 7.81 20.23
C ARG A 136 -14.90 6.77 21.32
N HIS A 137 -14.09 6.87 22.36
CA HIS A 137 -14.20 6.03 23.55
C HIS A 137 -15.14 6.72 24.54
N GLU A 138 -16.12 6.00 25.06
CA GLU A 138 -17.08 6.50 26.04
C GLU A 138 -17.45 5.37 27.02
N GLY A 139 -16.92 5.44 28.24
CA GLY A 139 -17.13 4.41 29.26
C GLY A 139 -16.72 3.02 28.79
N GLN A 140 -17.68 2.09 28.77
CA GLN A 140 -17.49 0.69 28.39
C GLN A 140 -17.60 0.44 26.88
N PHE A 141 -17.79 1.48 26.07
CA PHE A 141 -18.06 1.37 24.64
C PHE A 141 -17.09 2.20 23.80
N ILE A 142 -16.93 1.77 22.55
CA ILE A 142 -16.18 2.47 21.51
C ILE A 142 -17.14 2.72 20.35
N PHE A 143 -17.51 3.97 20.16
CA PHE A 143 -18.38 4.42 19.09
C PHE A 143 -17.58 4.62 17.82
N PHE A 144 -18.11 4.09 16.73
CA PHE A 144 -17.53 4.16 15.40
C PHE A 144 -18.53 4.75 14.42
N GLN A 145 -18.08 5.69 13.60
CA GLN A 145 -18.86 6.20 12.46
C GLN A 145 -17.95 6.32 11.25
N SER A 146 -18.43 5.87 10.09
CA SER A 146 -17.79 6.12 8.80
C SER A 146 -18.57 7.19 8.01
N LYS A 147 -17.88 7.94 7.17
CA LYS A 147 -18.48 8.90 6.22
C LYS A 147 -17.87 8.68 4.84
N GLY A 148 -18.74 8.34 3.89
CA GLY A 148 -18.39 8.00 2.51
C GLY A 148 -18.57 6.51 2.19
N ALA A 149 -18.44 6.19 0.91
CA ALA A 149 -18.39 4.84 0.39
C ALA A 149 -17.13 4.65 -0.44
N HIS A 150 -16.33 3.61 -0.19
CA HIS A 150 -15.05 3.43 -0.85
C HIS A 150 -15.21 3.22 -2.37
N ASP A 151 -14.56 4.07 -3.16
CA ASP A 151 -14.61 4.11 -4.63
C ASP A 151 -13.42 3.40 -5.30
N HIS A 152 -12.79 2.48 -4.57
CA HIS A 152 -11.61 1.76 -5.01
C HIS A 152 -11.63 0.33 -4.46
N PRO A 153 -10.94 -0.63 -5.11
CA PRO A 153 -10.88 -2.00 -4.62
C PRO A 153 -10.21 -2.10 -3.24
N ARG A 154 -10.57 -3.16 -2.52
CA ARG A 154 -9.99 -3.47 -1.20
C ARG A 154 -8.48 -3.74 -1.35
N PRO A 155 -7.61 -3.03 -0.62
CA PRO A 155 -6.20 -3.39 -0.56
C PRO A 155 -6.01 -4.73 0.17
N GLU A 156 -4.83 -5.33 0.08
CA GLU A 156 -4.41 -6.36 1.03
C GLU A 156 -4.56 -5.84 2.49
N THR A 157 -4.92 -6.75 3.40
CA THR A 157 -5.04 -6.48 4.83
C THR A 157 -3.70 -6.05 5.42
N LYS A 158 -3.73 -5.53 6.65
CA LYS A 158 -2.49 -5.17 7.35
C LYS A 158 -1.55 -6.37 7.50
N LEU A 159 -2.09 -7.53 7.85
CA LEU A 159 -1.33 -8.76 8.08
C LEU A 159 -0.70 -9.30 6.79
N GLU A 160 -1.46 -9.34 5.70
CA GLU A 160 -0.93 -9.75 4.38
C GLU A 160 0.20 -8.82 3.92
N ALA A 161 0.02 -7.50 4.09
CA ALA A 161 1.06 -6.53 3.76
C ALA A 161 2.34 -6.72 4.59
N GLU A 162 2.20 -7.10 5.86
CA GLU A 162 3.33 -7.39 6.76
C GLU A 162 4.04 -8.69 6.37
N ALA A 163 3.30 -9.76 6.06
CA ALA A 163 3.84 -11.02 5.57
C ALA A 163 4.66 -10.82 4.29
N ARG A 164 4.11 -10.10 3.31
CA ARG A 164 4.79 -9.78 2.05
C ARG A 164 6.08 -8.97 2.27
N ARG A 165 6.05 -7.98 3.17
CA ARG A 165 7.25 -7.20 3.53
C ARG A 165 8.31 -8.05 4.22
N SER A 166 7.91 -9.01 5.05
CA SER A 166 8.83 -9.92 5.73
C SER A 166 9.57 -10.80 4.73
N ILE A 167 8.85 -11.40 3.79
CA ILE A 167 9.43 -12.26 2.73
C ILE A 167 10.42 -11.47 1.86
N GLN A 168 10.06 -10.25 1.44
CA GLN A 168 10.96 -9.42 0.65
C GLN A 168 12.25 -9.06 1.40
N LYS A 169 12.16 -8.80 2.71
CA LYS A 169 13.35 -8.54 3.53
C LYS A 169 14.25 -9.76 3.64
N ALA A 170 13.66 -10.94 3.85
CA ALA A 170 14.40 -12.19 3.90
C ALA A 170 15.18 -12.42 2.60
N GLN A 171 14.53 -12.30 1.44
CA GLN A 171 15.17 -12.48 0.13
C GLN A 171 16.33 -11.52 -0.11
N THR A 172 16.21 -10.25 0.32
CA THR A 172 17.33 -9.29 0.24
C THR A 172 18.48 -9.60 1.19
N ALA A 173 18.22 -10.26 2.32
CA ALA A 173 19.25 -10.66 3.28
C ALA A 173 20.00 -11.94 2.84
N PHE A 174 19.34 -12.82 2.09
CA PHE A 174 19.93 -14.07 1.58
C PHE A 174 20.61 -13.93 0.21
N SER A 175 20.63 -12.73 -0.38
CA SER A 175 21.42 -12.48 -1.59
C SER A 175 22.91 -12.35 -1.19
N PRO A 176 23.79 -13.31 -1.52
CA PRO A 176 25.20 -13.16 -1.22
C PRO A 176 25.72 -11.97 -2.02
N SER A 177 26.29 -10.99 -1.32
CA SER A 177 27.04 -9.93 -1.96
C SER A 177 28.08 -10.56 -2.90
N SER A 178 27.99 -10.29 -4.20
CA SER A 178 29.01 -10.67 -5.17
C SER A 178 30.39 -10.29 -4.63
N PRO A 179 31.38 -11.20 -4.59
CA PRO A 179 32.72 -10.83 -4.17
C PRO A 179 33.25 -9.77 -5.13
N ARG A 180 33.51 -8.57 -4.62
CA ARG A 180 34.29 -7.56 -5.33
C ARG A 180 35.66 -8.18 -5.63
N LEU A 181 35.87 -8.62 -6.87
CA LEU A 181 37.18 -8.99 -7.38
C LEU A 181 38.12 -7.79 -7.25
N LYS A 182 38.91 -7.76 -6.17
CA LYS A 182 40.05 -6.87 -6.03
C LYS A 182 41.08 -7.31 -7.07
N ARG A 183 41.18 -6.53 -8.14
CA ARG A 183 42.25 -6.60 -9.15
C ARG A 183 43.59 -6.38 -8.44
N ILE A 184 44.33 -7.46 -8.18
CA ILE A 184 45.75 -7.41 -7.84
C ILE A 184 46.48 -7.01 -9.12
N ARG A 185 47.27 -5.93 -9.06
CA ARG A 185 48.20 -5.53 -10.11
C ARG A 185 49.40 -6.47 -10.02
N GLU A 186 49.57 -7.36 -11.00
CA GLU A 186 50.82 -8.09 -11.20
C GLU A 186 51.83 -7.16 -11.89
N ILE A 187 53.04 -7.11 -11.32
CA ILE A 187 54.21 -6.44 -11.89
C ILE A 187 54.90 -7.43 -12.82
N GLU A 188 55.16 -6.95 -14.03
CA GLU A 188 55.87 -7.61 -15.12
C GLU A 188 57.24 -8.16 -14.68
N SER A 189 57.56 -9.38 -15.13
CA SER A 189 58.93 -9.83 -15.41
C SER A 189 58.88 -11.07 -16.32
N LEU A 190 59.13 -10.86 -17.63
CA LEU A 190 59.58 -11.87 -18.60
C LEU A 190 61.11 -12.10 -18.40
N PRO A 191 61.81 -13.11 -19.01
CA PRO A 191 61.47 -13.81 -20.27
C PRO A 191 61.78 -15.34 -20.32
N GLY A 192 61.24 -16.03 -21.35
CA GLY A 192 61.91 -17.23 -21.91
C GLY A 192 61.06 -18.36 -22.52
N ALA A 193 60.97 -18.37 -23.86
CA ALA A 193 61.03 -19.52 -24.79
C ALA A 193 59.94 -20.64 -24.87
N THR A 194 59.19 -20.60 -25.98
CA THR A 194 58.85 -21.65 -26.99
C THR A 194 58.39 -23.07 -26.61
N GLN A 195 57.19 -23.47 -27.11
CA GLN A 195 56.84 -24.66 -27.95
C GLN A 195 55.35 -25.07 -27.73
N THR A 196 54.44 -24.94 -28.71
CA THR A 196 53.96 -25.92 -29.74
C THR A 196 52.79 -26.85 -29.30
N GLN A 197 51.76 -26.89 -30.17
CA GLN A 197 50.71 -27.91 -30.43
C GLN A 197 49.38 -27.95 -29.64
N GLU A 198 48.31 -27.68 -30.43
CA GLU A 198 47.06 -28.42 -30.65
C GLU A 198 46.35 -29.16 -29.50
N ALA A 199 45.08 -28.79 -29.23
CA ALA A 199 43.89 -29.64 -29.46
C ALA A 199 42.59 -28.91 -29.05
N LEU A 200 41.61 -28.87 -29.96
CA LEU A 200 40.16 -28.64 -29.72
C LEU A 200 39.49 -30.05 -29.50
N PRO A 201 38.17 -30.23 -29.15
CA PRO A 201 37.06 -29.29 -29.36
C PRO A 201 35.83 -29.35 -28.39
N LEU A 202 34.80 -28.53 -28.71
CA LEU A 202 33.36 -28.66 -28.40
C LEU A 202 32.89 -28.38 -26.94
N LEU A 203 31.80 -27.66 -26.63
CA LEU A 203 30.46 -27.60 -27.24
C LEU A 203 29.65 -26.41 -26.65
N LEU A 204 28.78 -25.80 -27.47
CA LEU A 204 27.45 -25.19 -27.15
C LEU A 204 27.36 -24.18 -25.97
N SER A 205 26.92 -22.93 -26.13
CA SER A 205 25.58 -22.55 -26.60
C SER A 205 25.49 -21.03 -26.81
N LYS A 206 24.58 -20.65 -27.70
CA LYS A 206 24.36 -19.32 -28.30
C LYS A 206 23.59 -18.33 -27.40
N THR A 207 23.78 -17.04 -27.73
CA THR A 207 22.79 -15.92 -27.83
C THR A 207 22.07 -15.46 -26.55
N ASP A 208 21.75 -14.19 -26.32
CA ASP A 208 21.89 -12.97 -27.11
C ASP A 208 21.86 -11.76 -26.17
N ALA A 209 22.50 -10.69 -26.59
CA ALA A 209 22.55 -9.41 -25.91
C ALA A 209 21.28 -8.60 -26.24
N CYS A 210 20.58 -8.09 -25.21
CA CYS A 210 19.59 -7.02 -25.42
C CYS A 210 20.22 -5.68 -25.05
N LEU A 211 20.36 -4.86 -26.08
CA LEU A 211 20.98 -3.54 -26.10
C LEU A 211 20.18 -2.51 -25.26
N GLN A 212 20.91 -1.68 -24.54
CA GLN A 212 20.45 -0.41 -23.96
C GLN A 212 20.43 0.67 -25.06
N PRO A 213 19.42 1.56 -25.15
CA PRO A 213 19.56 2.75 -25.95
C PRO A 213 20.32 3.84 -25.19
N ALA A 214 21.24 4.46 -25.91
CA ALA A 214 22.11 5.53 -25.48
C ALA A 214 21.36 6.81 -25.14
N ASN A 215 21.85 7.48 -24.08
CA ASN A 215 21.60 8.87 -23.78
C ASN A 215 22.58 9.73 -24.58
N VAL A 216 22.10 10.57 -25.48
CA VAL A 216 22.88 11.66 -26.09
C VAL A 216 22.07 12.94 -25.99
N GLY A 217 22.59 13.90 -25.24
CA GLY A 217 22.07 15.25 -25.18
C GLY A 217 22.51 16.08 -26.40
N GLY A 218 21.65 17.00 -26.83
CA GLY A 218 21.93 18.00 -27.85
C GLY A 218 20.77 18.99 -27.96
N ARG A 219 21.10 20.29 -27.97
CA ARG A 219 20.23 21.46 -27.73
C ARG A 219 19.39 21.94 -28.93
N LEU A 220 18.36 22.73 -28.57
CA LEU A 220 17.79 23.94 -29.21
C LEU A 220 16.89 23.80 -30.46
N GLY A 221 15.67 24.33 -30.33
CA GLY A 221 14.75 24.68 -31.42
C GLY A 221 13.44 25.25 -30.85
N ASN A 222 13.20 26.54 -31.07
CA ASN A 222 12.17 27.37 -30.45
C ASN A 222 10.73 27.15 -30.98
N SER A 223 9.79 27.69 -30.19
CA SER A 223 8.47 28.26 -30.56
C SER A 223 7.23 27.39 -30.33
N CYS A 224 6.44 27.75 -29.31
CA CYS A 224 5.09 28.32 -29.49
C CYS A 224 4.48 28.66 -28.11
N ARG A 225 4.21 29.94 -27.83
CA ARG A 225 3.21 30.38 -26.83
C ARG A 225 2.45 31.56 -27.43
N GLU A 226 1.13 31.41 -27.45
CA GLU A 226 0.15 32.44 -27.77
C GLU A 226 -0.06 33.44 -26.62
N LEU A 227 -0.75 34.54 -26.98
CA LEU A 227 -1.69 35.33 -26.18
C LEU A 227 -1.13 36.10 -24.98
N THR A 228 -0.97 37.42 -25.14
CA THR A 228 -1.90 38.47 -24.67
C THR A 228 -1.56 39.79 -25.37
#